data_AF-A0A836JCE9-F1
#
_entry.id   AF-A0A836JCE9-F1
#
_cell.length_a   1.000
_cell.length_b   1.000
_cell.length_c   1.000
_cell.angle_alpha   90.00
_cell.angle_beta   90.00
_cell.angle_gamma   90.00
#
_symmetry.space_group_name_H-M   'P 1'
#
loop_
_entity.id
_entity.type
_entity.pdbx_description
1 polymer ?
#
loop_
_entity_poly.entity_id
_entity_poly.type
_entity_poly.pdbx_seq_one_letter_code
_entity_poly.pdbx_strand_id
1 'polypeptide(L)'
;MRSSLLSGRAFRSARRGTIAMSTKLQLLLITLLVTVLIVDVSSAQRRRKYRRRTTTTEAPVQDEIMNMLEADEIAEEAATAEEAEVILENGRNEVGSKQQRLLQDPCMDKHCGAGRVCKNTEEGTAECVCVELCNQEVDPRRKVCTNYNETLGSDCEVYQARCFCDTDDARCRGPDYQHVHIVYYGECRQMPMCKEEDMADFPRRMRDWLFNIMRDLADRQELSSHYLKMQREAETNHTLRWSNAAIWKWCDLDGHPHDRTVSRHELFPIKAPLMALEHCIAPFLDSCDINNDHKITLVEWGKCLQLDEVSLLFSYFSRE
;
A
#
# COMPACT_ATOMS: atom_id res chain seq x y z
N MET A 1 -107.82 -6.66 -39.13
CA MET A 1 -108.17 -7.13 -37.77
C MET A 1 -107.04 -8.04 -37.28
N ARG A 2 -106.48 -7.73 -36.10
CA ARG A 2 -105.68 -8.59 -35.21
C ARG A 2 -104.37 -9.21 -35.74
N SER A 3 -103.29 -8.56 -35.30
CA SER A 3 -102.03 -9.06 -34.72
C SER A 3 -101.18 -10.12 -35.44
N SER A 4 -100.00 -9.65 -35.81
CA SER A 4 -98.84 -10.34 -36.37
C SER A 4 -98.04 -11.18 -35.36
N LEU A 5 -97.40 -12.21 -35.90
CA LEU A 5 -96.41 -13.10 -35.29
C LEU A 5 -95.00 -12.48 -35.20
N LEU A 6 -94.26 -12.96 -34.18
CA LEU A 6 -92.80 -13.20 -34.09
C LEU A 6 -91.80 -12.04 -34.30
N SER A 7 -91.01 -11.73 -33.25
CA SER A 7 -89.55 -11.83 -33.26
C SER A 7 -88.96 -11.55 -31.86
N GLY A 8 -87.95 -12.31 -31.45
CA GLY A 8 -87.27 -12.16 -30.16
C GLY A 8 -86.00 -11.32 -30.20
N ARG A 9 -85.60 -10.76 -29.04
CA ARG A 9 -84.23 -10.69 -28.48
C ARG A 9 -84.19 -9.77 -27.25
N ALA A 10 -83.10 -9.93 -26.48
CA ALA A 10 -82.59 -9.13 -25.35
C ALA A 10 -83.29 -9.38 -23.99
N PHE A 11 -82.63 -9.48 -22.83
CA PHE A 11 -81.27 -9.16 -22.41
C PHE A 11 -81.00 -9.93 -21.09
N ARG A 12 -79.88 -10.66 -20.94
CA ARG A 12 -79.41 -11.16 -19.63
C ARG A 12 -78.14 -10.38 -19.26
N SER A 13 -78.18 -9.64 -18.16
CA SER A 13 -77.03 -8.96 -17.55
C SER A 13 -77.02 -9.21 -16.04
N ALA A 14 -75.82 -9.09 -15.47
CA ALA A 14 -75.46 -9.12 -14.04
C ALA A 14 -75.25 -10.50 -13.39
N ARG A 15 -73.98 -10.95 -13.37
CA ARG A 15 -73.23 -11.51 -12.21
C ARG A 15 -71.93 -12.18 -12.70
N ARG A 16 -70.86 -11.42 -12.95
CA ARG A 16 -69.52 -11.98 -13.25
C ARG A 16 -68.32 -11.09 -12.84
N GLY A 17 -68.52 -10.08 -11.97
CA GLY A 17 -67.50 -9.05 -11.69
C GLY A 17 -66.66 -9.21 -10.41
N THR A 18 -67.11 -9.95 -9.40
CA THR A 18 -66.51 -9.84 -8.05
C THR A 18 -65.52 -10.95 -7.66
N ILE A 19 -65.53 -12.11 -8.34
CA ILE A 19 -64.63 -13.24 -7.99
C ILE A 19 -63.25 -13.10 -8.69
N ALA A 20 -63.18 -12.39 -9.82
CA ALA A 20 -61.95 -12.28 -10.62
C ALA A 20 -60.96 -11.22 -10.10
N MET A 21 -61.40 -10.24 -9.30
CA MET A 21 -60.49 -9.23 -8.73
C MET A 21 -59.76 -9.73 -7.48
N SER A 22 -60.42 -10.56 -6.66
CA SER A 22 -59.81 -11.11 -5.44
C SER A 22 -58.67 -12.09 -5.77
N THR A 23 -58.85 -12.95 -6.77
CA THR A 23 -57.82 -13.90 -7.23
C THR A 23 -56.63 -13.21 -7.89
N LYS A 24 -56.85 -12.14 -8.67
CA LYS A 24 -55.76 -11.34 -9.25
C LYS A 24 -54.96 -10.57 -8.21
N LEU A 25 -55.62 -10.01 -7.19
CA LEU A 25 -54.96 -9.32 -6.09
C LEU A 25 -54.15 -10.29 -5.21
N GLN A 26 -54.68 -11.50 -4.97
CA GLN A 26 -53.94 -12.54 -4.26
C GLN A 26 -52.75 -13.07 -5.06
N LEU A 27 -52.88 -13.26 -6.38
CA LEU A 27 -51.72 -13.60 -7.21
C LEU A 27 -50.65 -12.51 -7.18
N LEU A 28 -51.04 -11.22 -7.24
CA LEU A 28 -50.09 -10.10 -7.18
C LEU A 28 -49.36 -10.05 -5.83
N LEU A 29 -50.05 -10.26 -4.71
CA LEU A 29 -49.45 -10.32 -3.38
C LEU A 29 -48.48 -11.49 -3.23
N ILE A 30 -48.84 -12.68 -3.77
CA ILE A 30 -47.97 -13.85 -3.76
C ILE A 30 -46.73 -13.60 -4.62
N THR A 31 -46.87 -12.99 -5.81
CA THR A 31 -45.72 -12.64 -6.65
C THR A 31 -44.81 -11.63 -5.97
N LEU A 32 -45.36 -10.62 -5.27
CA LEU A 32 -44.58 -9.64 -4.53
C LEU A 32 -43.79 -10.31 -3.38
N LEU A 33 -44.45 -11.17 -2.60
CA LEU A 33 -43.81 -11.95 -1.53
C LEU A 33 -42.69 -12.85 -2.05
N VAL A 34 -42.91 -13.53 -3.19
CA VAL A 34 -41.88 -14.37 -3.82
C VAL A 34 -40.70 -13.52 -4.29
N THR A 35 -40.93 -12.33 -4.86
CA THR A 35 -39.82 -11.43 -5.26
C THR A 35 -39.01 -10.93 -4.07
N VAL A 36 -39.64 -10.58 -2.95
CA VAL A 36 -38.93 -10.15 -1.73
C VAL A 36 -38.09 -11.29 -1.17
N LEU A 37 -38.64 -12.51 -1.10
CA LEU A 37 -37.90 -13.69 -0.62
C LEU A 37 -36.71 -14.05 -1.52
N ILE A 38 -36.82 -13.88 -2.84
CA ILE A 38 -35.70 -14.13 -3.77
C ILE A 38 -34.58 -13.08 -3.59
N VAL A 39 -34.94 -11.82 -3.33
CA VAL A 39 -33.97 -10.74 -3.08
C VAL A 39 -33.24 -10.95 -1.74
N ASP A 40 -33.93 -11.40 -0.70
CA ASP A 40 -33.34 -11.70 0.62
C ASP A 40 -32.42 -12.93 0.59
N VAL A 41 -32.77 -13.97 -0.16
CA VAL A 41 -31.91 -15.16 -0.32
C VAL A 41 -30.62 -14.81 -1.09
N SER A 42 -30.72 -13.95 -2.11
CA SER A 42 -29.55 -13.47 -2.88
C SER A 42 -28.64 -12.57 -2.03
N SER A 43 -29.21 -11.68 -1.20
CA SER A 43 -28.44 -10.83 -0.29
C SER A 43 -27.73 -11.64 0.82
N ALA A 44 -28.38 -12.68 1.34
CA ALA A 44 -27.80 -13.59 2.33
C ALA A 44 -26.66 -14.44 1.75
N GLN A 45 -26.78 -14.90 0.50
CA GLN A 45 -25.70 -15.61 -0.20
C GLN A 45 -24.51 -14.69 -0.50
N ARG A 46 -24.73 -13.42 -0.89
CA ARG A 46 -23.65 -12.42 -1.06
C ARG A 46 -22.91 -12.15 0.26
N ARG A 47 -23.62 -11.97 1.37
CA ARG A 47 -23.00 -11.79 2.70
C ARG A 47 -22.19 -13.02 3.15
N ARG A 48 -22.66 -14.25 2.87
CA ARG A 48 -21.90 -15.48 3.19
C ARG A 48 -20.64 -15.65 2.33
N LYS A 49 -20.66 -15.24 1.06
CA LYS A 49 -19.44 -15.22 0.22
C LYS A 49 -18.42 -14.19 0.71
N TYR A 50 -18.88 -13.02 1.15
CA TYR A 50 -18.00 -11.98 1.70
C TYR A 50 -17.35 -12.39 3.04
N ARG A 51 -18.11 -13.03 3.94
CA ARG A 51 -17.62 -13.47 5.26
C ARG A 51 -16.65 -14.66 5.20
N ARG A 52 -16.57 -15.39 4.08
CA ARG A 52 -15.66 -16.55 3.93
C ARG A 52 -14.29 -16.19 3.35
N ARG A 53 -14.03 -14.91 3.06
CA ARG A 53 -12.72 -14.39 2.66
C ARG A 53 -12.07 -13.61 3.80
N THR A 54 -12.07 -14.17 5.00
CA THR A 54 -11.10 -13.83 6.04
C THR A 54 -9.88 -14.72 5.79
N THR A 55 -9.02 -14.28 4.89
CA THR A 55 -7.63 -14.72 4.86
C THR A 55 -6.93 -14.09 6.07
N THR A 56 -6.12 -14.90 6.73
CA THR A 56 -5.19 -14.55 7.81
C THR A 56 -4.57 -13.17 7.59
N THR A 57 -4.77 -12.27 8.54
CA THR A 57 -4.09 -10.97 8.64
C THR A 57 -2.61 -11.23 8.94
N GLU A 58 -1.83 -11.45 7.88
CA GLU A 58 -0.46 -10.98 7.81
C GLU A 58 -0.55 -9.51 7.37
N ALA A 59 0.26 -8.62 7.95
CA ALA A 59 0.33 -7.23 7.50
C ALA A 59 0.70 -7.21 6.00
N PRO A 60 0.20 -6.25 5.20
CA PRO A 60 0.63 -6.14 3.82
C PRO A 60 2.13 -5.83 3.82
N VAL A 61 2.91 -6.61 3.06
CA VAL A 61 4.37 -6.51 2.94
C VAL A 61 4.85 -5.07 2.65
N GLN A 62 4.01 -4.23 2.03
CA GLN A 62 4.31 -2.81 1.82
C GLN A 62 4.40 -1.99 3.11
N ASP A 63 3.52 -2.24 4.07
CA ASP A 63 3.54 -1.53 5.36
C ASP A 63 4.75 -1.96 6.20
N GLU A 64 5.14 -3.23 6.12
CA GLU A 64 6.36 -3.72 6.77
C GLU A 64 7.62 -3.05 6.20
N ILE A 65 7.71 -2.87 4.87
CA ILE A 65 8.84 -2.21 4.21
C ILE A 65 8.89 -0.72 4.57
N MET A 66 7.74 -0.01 4.55
CA MET A 66 7.71 1.42 4.90
C MET A 66 8.06 1.66 6.37
N ASN A 67 7.51 0.86 7.28
CA ASN A 67 7.84 0.95 8.70
C ASN A 67 9.32 0.62 8.97
N MET A 68 9.94 -0.27 8.17
CA MET A 68 11.37 -0.57 8.28
C MET A 68 12.24 0.61 7.81
N LEU A 69 11.88 1.26 6.70
CA LEU A 69 12.60 2.45 6.21
C LEU A 69 12.50 3.63 7.18
N GLU A 70 11.30 3.87 7.74
CA GLU A 70 11.09 4.90 8.77
C GLU A 70 11.87 4.59 10.06
N ALA A 71 11.94 3.31 10.45
CA ALA A 71 12.73 2.90 11.60
C ALA A 71 14.25 3.06 11.38
N ASP A 72 14.73 2.83 10.15
CA ASP A 72 16.15 3.01 9.80
C ASP A 72 16.58 4.46 9.96
N GLU A 73 15.78 5.41 9.47
CA GLU A 73 16.11 6.84 9.51
C GLU A 73 16.00 7.40 10.94
N ILE A 74 15.00 6.99 11.72
CA ILE A 74 14.90 7.33 13.14
C ILE A 74 16.10 6.78 13.92
N ALA A 75 16.58 5.57 13.59
CA ALA A 75 17.76 5.00 14.23
C ALA A 75 19.05 5.75 13.85
N GLU A 76 19.17 6.22 12.60
CA GLU A 76 20.28 7.08 12.17
C GLU A 76 20.26 8.43 12.89
N GLU A 77 19.10 9.09 12.99
CA GLU A 77 18.96 10.35 13.74
C GLU A 77 19.28 10.16 15.23
N ALA A 78 18.77 9.10 15.86
CA ALA A 78 19.05 8.78 17.25
C ALA A 78 20.54 8.51 17.51
N ALA A 79 21.22 7.80 16.60
CA ALA A 79 22.66 7.55 16.70
C ALA A 79 23.47 8.87 16.64
N THR A 80 23.10 9.80 15.76
CA THR A 80 23.76 11.11 15.68
C THR A 80 23.49 11.99 16.90
N ALA A 81 22.31 11.87 17.51
CA ALA A 81 21.94 12.59 18.72
C ALA A 81 22.67 12.03 19.96
N GLU A 82 22.79 10.70 20.11
CA GLU A 82 23.56 10.07 21.19
C GLU A 82 25.05 10.47 21.10
N GLU A 83 25.65 10.55 19.91
CA GLU A 83 27.03 11.05 19.74
C GLU A 83 27.21 12.52 20.14
N ALA A 84 26.17 13.35 19.96
CA ALA A 84 26.19 14.77 20.34
C ALA A 84 25.98 14.98 21.85
N GLU A 85 25.18 14.15 22.51
CA GLU A 85 24.93 14.23 23.97
C GLU A 85 26.12 13.76 24.82
N VAL A 86 26.99 12.87 24.32
CA VAL A 86 28.17 12.39 25.05
C VAL A 86 29.22 13.49 25.35
N ILE A 87 29.09 14.69 24.76
CA ILE A 87 30.01 15.82 25.00
C ILE A 87 29.60 16.69 26.22
N LEU A 88 28.37 16.59 26.73
CA LEU A 88 27.89 17.48 27.80
C LEU A 88 26.98 16.74 28.80
N GLU A 89 27.56 16.16 29.85
CA GLU A 89 27.32 16.62 31.23
C GLU A 89 27.99 15.72 32.28
N ASN A 90 28.96 16.32 32.96
CA ASN A 90 29.49 15.82 34.22
C ASN A 90 28.75 16.54 35.37
N GLY A 91 27.76 15.86 35.96
CA GLY A 91 27.36 16.03 37.35
C GLY A 91 26.14 16.89 37.67
N ARG A 92 25.08 16.25 38.20
CA ARG A 92 24.59 16.45 39.59
C ARG A 92 23.49 15.45 39.94
N ASN A 93 23.55 15.00 41.20
CA ASN A 93 22.63 14.03 41.81
C ASN A 93 21.21 14.61 41.94
N GLU A 94 20.18 13.79 41.68
CA GLU A 94 18.96 13.79 42.49
C GLU A 94 18.50 12.36 42.82
N VAL A 95 18.41 12.12 44.12
CA VAL A 95 18.01 10.89 44.78
C VAL A 95 16.48 10.90 44.87
N GLY A 96 15.79 10.04 44.14
CA GLY A 96 14.33 9.98 44.30
C GLY A 96 13.50 9.18 43.31
N SER A 97 13.97 8.06 42.73
CA SER A 97 13.07 7.04 42.13
C SER A 97 13.86 5.78 41.72
N LYS A 98 14.36 5.02 42.72
CA LYS A 98 15.17 3.81 42.46
C LYS A 98 14.46 2.48 42.70
N GLN A 99 13.16 2.47 43.04
CA GLN A 99 12.46 1.20 43.32
C GLN A 99 11.54 0.70 42.19
N GLN A 100 11.33 1.47 41.11
CA GLN A 100 10.43 1.10 40.01
C GLN A 100 11.09 1.09 38.62
N ARG A 101 12.39 1.39 38.54
CA ARG A 101 13.26 1.18 37.35
C ARG A 101 14.05 -0.12 37.45
N LEU A 102 13.49 -1.15 38.08
CA LEU A 102 14.08 -2.48 38.11
C LEU A 102 13.61 -3.23 36.86
N LEU A 103 14.54 -3.45 35.93
CA LEU A 103 14.52 -4.47 34.87
C LEU A 103 13.65 -4.20 33.64
N GLN A 104 13.59 -2.96 33.15
CA GLN A 104 13.22 -2.79 31.74
C GLN A 104 14.48 -3.03 30.92
N ASP A 105 14.44 -4.03 30.04
CA ASP A 105 15.54 -4.35 29.14
C ASP A 105 15.82 -3.10 28.26
N PRO A 106 17.04 -2.54 28.29
CA PRO A 106 17.43 -1.35 27.51
C PRO A 106 17.16 -1.49 26.00
N CYS A 107 17.06 -2.72 25.48
CA CYS A 107 16.74 -2.99 24.08
C CYS A 107 15.25 -2.95 23.73
N MET A 108 14.33 -2.84 24.70
CA MET A 108 12.89 -2.88 24.41
C MET A 108 12.41 -1.69 23.59
N ASP A 109 12.97 -0.51 23.84
CA ASP A 109 12.58 0.74 23.19
C ASP A 109 13.67 1.27 22.24
N LYS A 110 14.80 0.54 22.08
CA LYS A 110 15.89 0.95 21.18
C LYS A 110 15.68 0.36 19.80
N HIS A 111 15.42 1.23 18.84
CA HIS A 111 15.38 0.88 17.42
C HIS A 111 16.79 0.90 16.83
N CYS A 112 17.15 -0.17 16.14
CA CYS A 112 18.40 -0.29 15.40
C CYS A 112 18.08 -0.27 13.91
N GLY A 113 18.92 0.40 13.11
CA GLY A 113 18.78 0.40 11.66
C GLY A 113 18.98 -0.99 11.04
N ALA A 114 18.66 -1.10 9.75
CA ALA A 114 18.58 -2.36 9.05
C ALA A 114 19.88 -3.18 9.12
N GLY A 115 19.72 -4.49 9.34
CA GLY A 115 20.83 -5.41 9.49
C GLY A 115 21.53 -5.33 10.85
N ARG A 116 21.01 -4.53 11.80
CA ARG A 116 21.45 -4.47 13.19
C ARG A 116 20.37 -4.97 14.15
N VAL A 117 20.81 -5.50 15.28
CA VAL A 117 19.97 -5.94 16.40
C VAL A 117 20.51 -5.38 17.70
N CYS A 118 19.61 -4.99 18.58
CA CYS A 118 20.00 -4.51 19.90
C CYS A 118 20.49 -5.66 20.77
N LYS A 119 21.66 -5.48 21.40
CA LYS A 119 22.20 -6.37 22.44
C LYS A 119 22.55 -5.57 23.68
N ASN A 120 22.35 -6.19 24.84
CA ASN A 120 22.77 -5.65 26.12
C ASN A 120 24.24 -5.96 26.37
N THR A 121 25.03 -4.92 26.61
CA THR A 121 26.43 -5.02 27.02
C THR A 121 26.53 -5.37 28.51
N GLU A 122 27.67 -5.92 28.94
CA GLU A 122 27.92 -6.30 30.35
C GLU A 122 27.77 -5.13 31.35
N GLU A 123 27.91 -3.90 30.85
CA GLU A 123 27.75 -2.63 31.58
C GLU A 123 26.29 -2.21 31.74
N GLY A 124 25.34 -2.95 31.17
CA GLY A 124 23.90 -2.66 31.22
C GLY A 124 23.44 -1.59 30.22
N THR A 125 24.24 -1.33 29.18
CA THR A 125 23.90 -0.43 28.06
C THR A 125 23.35 -1.24 26.87
N ALA A 126 22.51 -0.60 26.03
CA ALA A 126 21.99 -1.20 24.80
C ALA A 126 22.78 -0.71 23.59
N GLU A 127 23.34 -1.65 22.82
CA GLU A 127 24.16 -1.40 21.64
C GLU A 127 23.57 -2.11 20.41
N CYS A 128 23.56 -1.43 19.27
CA CYS A 128 23.10 -1.99 18.00
C CYS A 128 24.27 -2.65 17.26
N VAL A 129 24.31 -3.98 17.28
CA VAL A 129 25.35 -4.78 16.61
C VAL A 129 24.80 -5.43 15.34
N CYS A 130 25.65 -5.82 14.39
CA CYS A 130 25.20 -6.51 13.19
C CYS A 130 24.49 -7.83 13.52
N VAL A 131 23.45 -8.14 12.75
CA VAL A 131 22.74 -9.43 12.79
C VAL A 131 23.76 -10.55 12.57
N GLU A 132 23.76 -11.58 13.42
CA GLU A 132 24.70 -12.70 13.28
C GLU A 132 24.18 -13.79 12.34
N LEU A 133 22.88 -14.08 12.40
CA LEU A 133 22.25 -15.14 11.65
C LEU A 133 20.92 -14.66 11.06
N CYS A 134 20.79 -14.77 9.74
CA CYS A 134 19.53 -14.57 9.04
C CYS A 134 18.77 -15.90 8.91
N ASN A 135 17.45 -15.83 8.91
CA ASN A 135 16.61 -17.00 8.66
C ASN A 135 16.81 -17.50 7.22
N GLN A 136 16.78 -18.81 7.03
CA GLN A 136 16.91 -19.43 5.72
C GLN A 136 15.57 -19.36 4.98
N GLU A 137 15.53 -18.62 3.88
CA GLU A 137 14.36 -18.54 3.01
C GLU A 137 14.39 -19.65 1.94
N VAL A 138 13.33 -20.47 1.93
CA VAL A 138 13.17 -21.55 0.95
C VAL A 138 12.41 -21.07 -0.29
N ASP A 139 11.56 -20.05 -0.15
CA ASP A 139 10.75 -19.51 -1.25
C ASP A 139 11.61 -18.63 -2.17
N PRO A 140 11.77 -18.98 -3.47
CA PRO A 140 12.49 -18.15 -4.43
C PRO A 140 11.94 -16.73 -4.58
N ARG A 141 10.68 -16.48 -4.19
CA ARG A 141 10.05 -15.14 -4.21
C ARG A 141 10.50 -14.24 -3.06
N ARG A 142 11.01 -14.81 -1.97
CA ARG A 142 11.49 -14.07 -0.78
C ARG A 142 12.99 -13.80 -0.79
N LYS A 143 13.72 -14.42 -1.73
CA LYS A 143 15.08 -14.05 -2.10
C LYS A 143 15.13 -12.63 -2.65
N VAL A 144 16.32 -12.09 -2.83
CA VAL A 144 16.51 -10.72 -3.34
C VAL A 144 17.62 -10.67 -4.36
N CYS A 145 17.46 -9.79 -5.35
CA CYS A 145 18.51 -9.47 -6.31
C CYS A 145 19.15 -8.12 -5.97
N THR A 146 20.47 -8.08 -5.87
CA THR A 146 21.23 -6.88 -5.52
C THR A 146 21.66 -6.06 -6.74
N ASN A 147 22.19 -4.86 -6.50
CA ASN A 147 22.79 -3.99 -7.52
C ASN A 147 24.02 -4.60 -8.21
N TYR A 148 24.62 -5.64 -7.62
CA TYR A 148 25.70 -6.42 -8.23
C TYR A 148 25.19 -7.60 -9.07
N ASN A 149 23.89 -7.72 -9.27
CA ASN A 149 23.25 -8.85 -9.94
C ASN A 149 23.55 -10.20 -9.25
N GLU A 150 23.71 -10.16 -7.91
CA GLU A 150 23.86 -11.32 -7.05
C GLU A 150 22.52 -11.63 -6.38
N THR A 151 22.16 -12.91 -6.32
CA THR A 151 20.99 -13.36 -5.55
C THR A 151 21.39 -13.71 -4.14
N LEU A 152 20.82 -13.02 -3.16
CA LEU A 152 20.96 -13.35 -1.74
C LEU A 152 19.71 -14.05 -1.22
N GLY A 153 19.85 -14.76 -0.10
CA GLY A 153 18.81 -15.59 0.50
C GLY A 153 17.59 -14.78 0.97
N SER A 154 17.83 -13.58 1.49
CA SER A 154 16.78 -12.67 1.97
C SER A 154 17.29 -11.23 1.99
N ASP A 155 16.37 -10.29 2.22
CA ASP A 155 16.67 -8.90 2.55
C ASP A 155 17.59 -8.78 3.79
N CYS A 156 17.38 -9.60 4.82
CA CYS A 156 18.26 -9.68 5.99
C CYS A 156 19.73 -9.87 5.61
N GLU A 157 20.03 -10.78 4.67
CA GLU A 157 21.42 -11.03 4.24
C GLU A 157 22.06 -9.82 3.54
N VAL A 158 21.27 -8.99 2.85
CA VAL A 158 21.76 -7.76 2.21
C VAL A 158 22.16 -6.75 3.27
N TYR A 159 21.26 -6.49 4.22
CA TYR A 159 21.52 -5.53 5.30
C TYR A 159 22.62 -6.00 6.25
N GLN A 160 22.69 -7.30 6.52
CA GLN A 160 23.79 -7.91 7.27
C GLN A 160 25.14 -7.69 6.57
N ALA A 161 25.22 -7.96 5.26
CA ALA A 161 26.44 -7.77 4.49
C ALA A 161 26.89 -6.30 4.49
N ARG A 162 25.95 -5.36 4.35
CA ARG A 162 26.20 -3.93 4.47
C ARG A 162 26.75 -3.58 5.86
N CYS A 163 26.09 -4.03 6.92
CA CYS A 163 26.49 -3.78 8.30
C CYS A 163 27.91 -4.28 8.61
N PHE A 164 28.29 -5.47 8.13
CA PHE A 164 29.65 -5.99 8.31
C PHE A 164 30.70 -5.10 7.64
N CYS A 165 30.38 -4.49 6.50
CA CYS A 165 31.29 -3.59 5.82
C CYS A 165 31.32 -2.19 6.45
N ASP A 166 30.19 -1.71 6.97
CA ASP A 166 30.14 -0.45 7.73
C ASP A 166 30.91 -0.51 9.06
N THR A 167 31.09 -1.71 9.63
CA THR A 167 31.77 -1.94 10.91
C THR A 167 33.18 -2.51 10.78
N ASP A 168 33.73 -2.57 9.56
CA ASP A 168 35.05 -3.17 9.27
C ASP A 168 35.20 -4.62 9.80
N ASP A 169 34.11 -5.39 9.83
CA ASP A 169 34.11 -6.78 10.28
C ASP A 169 34.84 -7.67 9.25
N ALA A 170 35.59 -8.66 9.74
CA ALA A 170 36.31 -9.62 8.89
C ALA A 170 35.39 -10.41 7.94
N ARG A 171 34.08 -10.48 8.21
CA ARG A 171 33.06 -11.12 7.37
C ARG A 171 32.59 -10.24 6.21
N CYS A 172 33.01 -8.99 6.11
CA CYS A 172 32.70 -8.13 4.98
C CYS A 172 33.17 -8.78 3.65
N ARG A 173 32.29 -8.79 2.64
CA ARG A 173 32.57 -9.41 1.33
C ARG A 173 33.39 -8.51 0.39
N GLY A 174 33.75 -7.31 0.85
CA GLY A 174 34.56 -6.32 0.14
C GLY A 174 34.03 -4.90 0.33
N PRO A 175 34.86 -3.87 0.07
CA PRO A 175 34.46 -2.47 0.30
C PRO A 175 33.25 -2.05 -0.54
N ASP A 176 33.05 -2.65 -1.72
CA ASP A 176 31.89 -2.36 -2.56
C ASP A 176 30.56 -2.72 -1.86
N TYR A 177 30.55 -3.73 -0.99
CA TYR A 177 29.33 -4.14 -0.27
C TYR A 177 28.84 -3.10 0.75
N GLN A 178 29.59 -2.02 1.00
CA GLN A 178 29.10 -0.90 1.80
C GLN A 178 27.86 -0.22 1.18
N HIS A 179 27.73 -0.25 -0.14
CA HIS A 179 26.62 0.36 -0.87
C HIS A 179 25.70 -0.68 -1.52
N VAL A 180 25.77 -1.94 -1.04
CA VAL A 180 24.87 -2.99 -1.50
C VAL A 180 23.44 -2.65 -1.12
N HIS A 181 22.52 -2.79 -2.08
CA HIS A 181 21.10 -2.60 -1.85
C HIS A 181 20.28 -3.55 -2.71
N ILE A 182 19.05 -3.78 -2.27
CA ILE A 182 18.08 -4.59 -3.00
C ILE A 182 17.62 -3.81 -4.22
N VAL A 183 17.59 -4.46 -5.38
CA VAL A 183 17.03 -3.90 -6.62
C VAL A 183 15.59 -4.38 -6.79
N TYR A 184 15.34 -5.66 -6.54
CA TYR A 184 14.01 -6.26 -6.52
C TYR A 184 13.95 -7.55 -5.71
N TYR A 185 12.73 -7.93 -5.33
CA TYR A 185 12.45 -9.21 -4.67
C TYR A 185 12.33 -10.35 -5.68
N GLY A 186 12.90 -11.49 -5.33
CA GLY A 186 13.07 -12.68 -6.14
C GLY A 186 14.53 -12.93 -6.54
N GLU A 187 14.78 -14.11 -7.12
CA GLU A 187 16.09 -14.43 -7.71
C GLU A 187 16.44 -13.51 -8.88
N CYS A 188 17.73 -13.24 -9.06
CA CYS A 188 18.20 -12.45 -10.19
C CYS A 188 17.83 -13.10 -11.52
N ARG A 189 17.29 -12.29 -12.43
CA ARG A 189 16.86 -12.67 -13.78
C ARG A 189 17.39 -11.67 -14.78
N GLN A 190 17.60 -12.15 -16.01
CA GLN A 190 17.91 -11.29 -17.13
C GLN A 190 16.69 -10.44 -17.48
N MET A 191 16.75 -9.16 -17.15
CA MET A 191 15.70 -8.20 -17.50
C MET A 191 15.86 -7.79 -18.98
N PRO A 192 14.77 -7.73 -19.76
CA PRO A 192 14.81 -7.11 -21.08
C PRO A 192 15.06 -5.61 -20.95
N MET A 193 15.67 -5.01 -21.98
CA MET A 193 15.80 -3.56 -22.06
C MET A 193 14.43 -2.92 -22.29
N CYS A 194 14.18 -1.78 -21.65
CA CYS A 194 12.97 -1.00 -21.88
C CYS A 194 13.03 -0.35 -23.26
N LYS A 195 12.13 -0.76 -24.16
CA LYS A 195 12.05 -0.18 -25.50
C LYS A 195 11.37 1.19 -25.44
N GLU A 196 11.64 2.02 -26.44
CA GLU A 196 11.01 3.33 -26.57
C GLU A 196 9.47 3.25 -26.65
N GLU A 197 8.93 2.23 -27.33
CA GLU A 197 7.49 1.98 -27.42
C GLU A 197 6.86 1.66 -26.06
N ASP A 198 7.56 0.84 -25.26
CA ASP A 198 7.10 0.44 -23.93
C ASP A 198 7.20 1.61 -22.95
N MET A 199 8.28 2.40 -23.04
CA MET A 199 8.49 3.60 -22.24
C MET A 199 7.46 4.70 -22.55
N ALA A 200 7.13 4.90 -23.83
CA ALA A 200 6.14 5.90 -24.23
C ALA A 200 4.75 5.60 -23.65
N ASP A 201 4.41 4.31 -23.47
CA ASP A 201 3.16 3.87 -22.87
C ASP A 201 3.20 3.79 -21.32
N PHE A 202 4.40 3.64 -20.76
CA PHE A 202 4.58 3.38 -19.33
C PHE A 202 3.89 4.40 -18.40
N PRO A 203 3.98 5.73 -18.62
CA PRO A 203 3.30 6.71 -17.77
C PRO A 203 1.79 6.47 -17.66
N ARG A 204 1.14 6.10 -18.77
CA ARG A 204 -0.30 5.80 -18.80
C ARG A 204 -0.62 4.58 -17.95
N ARG A 205 0.12 3.49 -18.15
CA ARG A 205 -0.09 2.25 -17.40
C ARG A 205 0.17 2.46 -15.90
N MET A 206 1.17 3.26 -15.56
CA MET A 206 1.49 3.61 -14.17
C MET A 206 0.33 4.37 -13.51
N ARG A 207 -0.24 5.39 -14.16
CA ARG A 207 -1.42 6.11 -13.63
C ARG A 207 -2.62 5.19 -13.39
N ASP A 208 -2.91 4.31 -14.34
CA ASP A 208 -4.01 3.35 -14.22
C ASP A 208 -3.76 2.33 -13.11
N TRP A 209 -2.51 1.87 -12.99
CA TRP A 209 -2.09 0.98 -11.92
C TRP A 209 -2.26 1.64 -10.55
N LEU A 210 -1.75 2.86 -10.35
CA LEU A 210 -1.90 3.63 -9.10
C LEU A 210 -3.36 3.78 -8.69
N PHE A 211 -4.24 4.14 -9.63
CA PHE A 211 -5.67 4.25 -9.37
C PHE A 211 -6.28 2.91 -8.94
N ASN A 212 -5.90 1.80 -9.59
CA ASN A 212 -6.40 0.48 -9.22
C ASN A 212 -5.91 0.05 -7.84
N ILE A 213 -4.66 0.32 -7.48
CA ILE A 213 -4.15 0.06 -6.13
C ILE A 213 -4.93 0.88 -5.09
N MET A 214 -5.14 2.18 -5.35
CA MET A 214 -5.94 3.03 -4.46
C MET A 214 -7.35 2.47 -4.25
N ARG A 215 -8.01 2.01 -5.33
CA ARG A 215 -9.33 1.39 -5.25
C ARG A 215 -9.29 0.08 -4.44
N ASP A 216 -8.31 -0.77 -4.68
CA ASP A 216 -8.19 -2.06 -4.01
C ASP A 216 -7.95 -1.88 -2.49
N LEU A 217 -7.16 -0.88 -2.08
CA LEU A 217 -6.96 -0.51 -0.68
C LEU A 217 -8.25 0.08 -0.05
N ALA A 218 -9.00 0.88 -0.81
CA ALA A 218 -10.29 1.40 -0.37
C ALA A 218 -11.29 0.27 -0.10
N ASP A 219 -11.35 -0.74 -0.98
CA ASP A 219 -12.21 -1.91 -0.84
C ASP A 219 -11.84 -2.75 0.39
N ARG A 220 -10.56 -2.81 0.74
CA ARG A 220 -10.04 -3.49 1.94
C ARG A 220 -10.16 -2.68 3.23
N GLN A 221 -10.57 -1.42 3.14
CA GLN A 221 -10.64 -0.48 4.27
C GLN A 221 -9.26 -0.19 4.89
N GLU A 222 -8.21 -0.23 4.08
CA GLU A 222 -6.82 0.04 4.47
C GLU A 222 -6.44 1.51 4.19
N LEU A 223 -7.28 2.28 3.48
CA LEU A 223 -7.08 3.71 3.28
C LEU A 223 -7.60 4.54 4.47
N SER A 224 -6.85 5.59 4.81
CA SER A 224 -7.30 6.63 5.73
C SER A 224 -8.60 7.29 5.25
N SER A 225 -9.36 7.88 6.17
CA SER A 225 -10.62 8.56 5.86
C SER A 225 -10.46 9.67 4.82
N HIS A 226 -9.33 10.38 4.85
CA HIS A 226 -8.96 11.42 3.89
C HIS A 226 -8.79 10.83 2.47
N TYR A 227 -7.97 9.79 2.32
CA TYR A 227 -7.70 9.18 1.02
C TYR A 227 -8.92 8.40 0.47
N LEU A 228 -9.75 7.83 1.33
CA LEU A 228 -11.01 7.21 0.92
C LEU A 228 -11.96 8.20 0.23
N LYS A 229 -12.01 9.45 0.71
CA LYS A 229 -12.79 10.52 0.06
C LYS A 229 -12.22 10.84 -1.32
N MET A 230 -10.90 11.00 -1.43
CA MET A 230 -10.21 11.23 -2.71
C MET A 230 -10.47 10.10 -3.71
N GLN A 231 -10.44 8.85 -3.26
CA GLN A 231 -10.71 7.68 -4.09
C GLN A 231 -12.14 7.70 -4.66
N ARG A 232 -13.14 7.98 -3.82
CA ARG A 232 -14.55 8.07 -4.26
C ARG A 232 -14.80 9.19 -5.27
N GLU A 233 -14.15 10.33 -5.09
CA GLU A 233 -14.20 11.41 -6.07
C GLU A 233 -13.53 11.02 -7.39
N ALA A 234 -12.41 10.29 -7.34
CA ALA A 234 -11.71 9.79 -8.51
C ALA A 234 -12.55 8.79 -9.34
N GLU A 235 -13.47 8.04 -8.72
CA GLU A 235 -14.42 7.18 -9.44
C GLU A 235 -15.48 7.96 -10.21
N THR A 236 -15.88 9.13 -9.70
CA THR A 236 -16.98 9.91 -10.27
C THR A 236 -16.50 11.01 -11.22
N ASN A 237 -15.28 11.51 -11.03
CA ASN A 237 -14.69 12.56 -11.87
C ASN A 237 -13.42 12.08 -12.57
N HIS A 238 -13.52 11.86 -13.88
CA HIS A 238 -12.40 11.41 -14.70
C HIS A 238 -11.23 12.39 -14.77
N THR A 239 -11.43 13.70 -14.57
CA THR A 239 -10.33 14.67 -14.58
C THR A 239 -9.45 14.57 -13.34
N LEU A 240 -10.04 14.17 -12.21
CA LEU A 240 -9.33 14.00 -10.93
C LEU A 240 -8.87 12.56 -10.72
N ARG A 241 -9.32 11.63 -11.56
CA ARG A 241 -9.12 10.18 -11.38
C ARG A 241 -7.66 9.83 -11.14
N TRP A 242 -6.80 10.26 -12.06
CA TRP A 242 -5.38 9.95 -11.99
C TRP A 242 -4.63 10.92 -11.08
N SER A 243 -5.03 12.20 -11.02
CA SER A 243 -4.40 13.18 -10.15
C SER A 243 -4.54 12.82 -8.67
N ASN A 244 -5.73 12.41 -8.22
CA ASN A 244 -5.95 11.98 -6.84
C ASN A 244 -5.12 10.75 -6.49
N ALA A 245 -5.09 9.75 -7.38
CA ALA A 245 -4.28 8.54 -7.14
C ALA A 245 -2.78 8.84 -7.13
N ALA A 246 -2.31 9.72 -8.01
CA ALA A 246 -0.92 10.14 -8.07
C ALA A 246 -0.50 10.91 -6.81
N ILE A 247 -1.34 11.85 -6.34
CA ILE A 247 -1.10 12.62 -5.11
C ILE A 247 -1.11 11.70 -3.90
N TRP A 248 -2.14 10.85 -3.77
CA TRP A 248 -2.20 9.89 -2.67
C TRP A 248 -0.93 9.05 -2.62
N LYS A 249 -0.51 8.46 -3.76
CA LYS A 249 0.68 7.61 -3.73
C LYS A 249 1.95 8.40 -3.43
N TRP A 250 2.06 9.63 -3.93
CA TRP A 250 3.22 10.47 -3.65
C TRP A 250 3.30 10.82 -2.15
N CYS A 251 2.19 11.23 -1.53
CA CYS A 251 2.13 11.48 -0.09
C CYS A 251 2.28 10.21 0.77
N ASP A 252 1.94 9.05 0.23
CA ASP A 252 2.13 7.74 0.86
C ASP A 252 3.59 7.27 0.79
N LEU A 253 4.37 7.81 -0.16
CA LEU A 253 5.80 7.54 -0.31
C LEU A 253 6.67 8.56 0.44
N ASP A 254 6.26 9.84 0.47
CA ASP A 254 6.87 10.93 1.26
C ASP A 254 6.67 10.62 2.76
N GLY A 255 7.55 9.78 3.27
CA GLY A 255 7.52 9.20 4.61
C GLY A 255 8.20 10.11 5.61
N HIS A 256 9.00 9.53 6.50
CA HIS A 256 9.83 10.31 7.41
C HIS A 256 11.22 10.54 6.79
N PRO A 257 11.78 11.75 6.86
CA PRO A 257 11.11 13.00 7.22
C PRO A 257 10.15 13.45 6.11
N HIS A 258 8.99 13.99 6.50
CA HIS A 258 8.04 14.55 5.55
C HIS A 258 8.59 15.86 4.97
N ASP A 259 9.43 15.77 3.94
CA ASP A 259 10.18 16.88 3.35
C ASP A 259 9.56 17.39 2.05
N ARG A 260 8.39 16.86 1.68
CA ARG A 260 7.66 17.18 0.44
C ARG A 260 8.45 16.82 -0.81
N THR A 261 9.27 15.78 -0.72
CA THR A 261 9.94 15.13 -1.84
C THR A 261 9.93 13.62 -1.63
N VAL A 262 10.17 12.86 -2.69
CA VAL A 262 10.30 11.40 -2.59
C VAL A 262 11.69 11.01 -3.05
N SER A 263 12.49 10.48 -2.13
CA SER A 263 13.84 10.00 -2.35
C SER A 263 13.88 8.65 -3.07
N ARG A 264 15.07 8.25 -3.54
CA ARG A 264 15.28 6.91 -4.13
C ARG A 264 14.93 5.76 -3.18
N HIS A 265 15.12 5.93 -1.87
CA HIS A 265 14.81 4.91 -0.87
C HIS A 265 13.31 4.80 -0.66
N GLU A 266 12.60 5.92 -0.61
CA GLU A 266 11.14 5.95 -0.49
C GLU A 266 10.42 5.37 -1.72
N LEU A 267 11.04 5.38 -2.91
CA LEU A 267 10.51 4.69 -4.10
C LEU A 267 10.61 3.16 -4.03
N PHE A 268 11.36 2.61 -3.07
CA PHE A 268 11.62 1.17 -2.99
C PHE A 268 10.35 0.30 -2.93
N PRO A 269 9.28 0.62 -2.17
CA PRO A 269 8.06 -0.17 -2.09
C PRO A 269 7.27 -0.28 -3.40
N ILE A 270 7.46 0.67 -4.33
CA ILE A 270 6.89 0.56 -5.69
C ILE A 270 7.86 -0.06 -6.68
N LYS A 271 9.15 0.27 -6.59
CA LYS A 271 10.18 -0.24 -7.50
C LYS A 271 10.40 -1.74 -7.32
N ALA A 272 10.75 -2.19 -6.13
CA ALA A 272 11.24 -3.54 -5.89
C ALA A 272 10.20 -4.64 -6.15
N PRO A 273 8.92 -4.51 -5.78
CA PRO A 273 7.91 -5.54 -6.06
C PRO A 273 7.50 -5.62 -7.54
N LEU A 274 7.59 -4.51 -8.28
CA LEU A 274 7.11 -4.43 -9.66
C LEU A 274 8.22 -4.62 -10.69
N MET A 275 9.47 -4.35 -10.35
CA MET A 275 10.57 -4.39 -11.31
C MET A 275 10.72 -5.76 -11.99
N ALA A 276 10.44 -6.86 -11.28
CA ALA A 276 10.43 -8.20 -11.86
C ALA A 276 9.30 -8.43 -12.90
N LEU A 277 8.26 -7.61 -12.89
CA LEU A 277 7.10 -7.67 -13.78
C LEU A 277 7.14 -6.58 -14.86
N GLU A 278 7.77 -5.45 -14.55
CA GLU A 278 7.75 -4.22 -15.32
C GLU A 278 9.16 -3.63 -15.44
N HIS A 279 9.92 -4.13 -16.39
CA HIS A 279 11.31 -3.75 -16.65
C HIS A 279 11.55 -2.24 -16.94
N CYS A 280 10.50 -1.50 -17.31
CA CYS A 280 10.57 -0.07 -17.56
C CYS A 280 10.43 0.79 -16.28
N ILE A 281 10.09 0.22 -15.13
CA ILE A 281 9.82 1.02 -13.92
C ILE A 281 11.05 1.79 -13.44
N ALA A 282 12.23 1.16 -13.43
CA ALA A 282 13.47 1.80 -12.99
C ALA A 282 13.84 2.98 -13.90
N PRO A 283 14.01 2.80 -15.24
CA PRO A 283 14.34 3.92 -16.12
C PRO A 283 13.24 4.99 -16.17
N PHE A 284 11.97 4.63 -15.95
CA PHE A 284 10.89 5.60 -15.84
C PHE A 284 11.05 6.47 -14.60
N LEU A 285 11.21 5.87 -13.42
CA LEU A 285 11.39 6.62 -12.17
C LEU A 285 12.67 7.48 -12.20
N ASP A 286 13.76 6.97 -12.77
CA ASP A 286 14.99 7.73 -12.96
C ASP A 286 14.77 8.94 -13.89
N SER A 287 13.89 8.84 -14.89
CA SER A 287 13.55 9.95 -15.79
C SER A 287 12.64 11.01 -15.16
N CYS A 288 12.00 10.71 -14.03
CA CYS A 288 11.16 11.66 -13.32
C CYS A 288 11.98 12.72 -12.57
N ASP A 289 13.23 12.42 -12.19
CA ASP A 289 14.18 13.31 -11.54
C ASP A 289 14.86 14.20 -12.60
N ILE A 290 14.21 15.31 -12.97
CA ILE A 290 14.62 16.16 -14.11
C ILE A 290 15.88 16.96 -13.78
N ASN A 291 16.01 17.42 -12.53
CA ASN A 291 17.15 18.19 -12.06
C ASN A 291 18.30 17.31 -11.51
N ASN A 292 18.09 15.99 -11.44
CA ASN A 292 19.05 14.99 -11.00
C ASN A 292 19.57 15.26 -9.58
N ASP A 293 18.67 15.67 -8.68
CA ASP A 293 18.95 15.88 -7.25
C ASP A 293 18.64 14.65 -6.38
N HIS A 294 18.24 13.54 -7.02
CA HIS A 294 17.88 12.25 -6.40
C HIS A 294 16.61 12.30 -5.55
N LYS A 295 15.81 13.35 -5.73
CA LYS A 295 14.51 13.53 -5.12
C LYS A 295 13.47 13.78 -6.22
N ILE A 296 12.22 13.42 -5.94
CA ILE A 296 11.11 13.64 -6.87
C ILE A 296 10.08 14.52 -6.16
N THR A 297 9.97 15.76 -6.62
CA THR A 297 8.92 16.68 -6.17
C THR A 297 7.56 16.26 -6.73
N LEU A 298 6.47 16.73 -6.10
CA LEU A 298 5.11 16.49 -6.60
C LEU A 298 4.91 16.99 -8.05
N VAL A 299 5.58 18.09 -8.42
CA VAL A 299 5.50 18.66 -9.77
C VAL A 299 6.20 17.77 -10.79
N GLU A 300 7.38 17.24 -10.45
CA GLU A 300 8.11 16.29 -11.28
C GLU A 300 7.35 14.98 -11.44
N TRP A 301 6.83 14.44 -10.33
CA TRP A 301 5.97 13.25 -10.33
C TRP A 301 4.76 13.43 -11.26
N GLY A 302 4.08 14.57 -11.16
CA GLY A 302 2.95 14.93 -12.01
C GLY A 302 3.31 15.01 -13.50
N LYS A 303 4.42 15.68 -13.82
CA LYS A 303 4.92 15.80 -15.19
C LYS A 303 5.34 14.44 -15.77
N CYS A 304 6.02 13.63 -14.98
CA CYS A 304 6.45 12.28 -15.36
C CYS A 304 5.25 11.38 -15.65
N LEU A 305 4.19 11.50 -14.85
CA LEU A 305 2.90 10.87 -15.08
C LEU A 305 2.06 11.59 -16.15
N GLN A 306 2.55 12.59 -16.87
CA GLN A 306 1.80 13.32 -17.92
C GLN A 306 0.42 13.84 -17.45
N LEU A 307 0.37 14.35 -16.21
CA LEU A 307 -0.82 14.93 -15.62
C LEU A 307 -0.90 16.43 -15.89
N ASP A 308 -2.13 16.94 -15.96
CA ASP A 308 -2.39 18.38 -16.02
C ASP A 308 -2.02 19.05 -14.69
N GLU A 309 -1.10 20.00 -14.73
CA GLU A 309 -0.55 20.67 -13.55
C GLU A 309 -1.65 21.40 -12.76
N VAL A 310 -2.61 22.03 -13.43
CA VAL A 310 -3.71 22.73 -12.77
C VAL A 310 -4.58 21.75 -11.98
N SER A 311 -4.93 20.62 -12.60
CA SER A 311 -5.72 19.57 -11.96
C SER A 311 -4.99 18.94 -10.78
N LEU A 312 -3.68 18.79 -10.88
CA LEU A 312 -2.83 18.22 -9.84
C LEU A 312 -2.68 19.18 -8.65
N LEU A 313 -2.31 20.44 -8.90
CA LEU A 313 -2.18 21.45 -7.85
C LEU A 313 -3.54 21.78 -7.21
N PHE A 314 -4.63 21.85 -7.99
CA PHE A 314 -5.98 22.01 -7.44
C PHE A 314 -6.34 20.88 -6.49
N SER A 315 -6.04 19.63 -6.87
CA SER A 315 -6.33 18.46 -6.04
C SER A 315 -5.49 18.44 -4.76
N TYR A 316 -4.24 18.91 -4.82
CA TYR A 316 -3.34 19.00 -3.67
C TYR A 316 -3.75 20.13 -2.71
N PHE A 317 -3.90 21.36 -3.21
CA PHE A 317 -4.14 22.55 -2.37
C PHE A 317 -5.59 22.76 -1.94
N SER A 318 -6.59 22.22 -2.63
CA SER A 318 -7.99 22.36 -2.19
C SER A 318 -8.32 21.51 -0.95
N ARG A 319 -7.31 20.86 -0.36
CA ARG A 319 -7.47 19.80 0.64
C ARG A 319 -6.51 19.93 1.84
N GLU A 320 -5.66 20.97 1.87
CA GLU A 320 -5.05 21.49 3.11
C GLU A 320 -6.10 22.27 3.93
#